data_AF-A0A7X3LFR1-F1
#
_entry.id   AF-A0A7X3LFR1-F1
#
_cell.length_a   1.000
_cell.length_b   1.000
_cell.length_c   1.000
_cell.angle_alpha   90.00
_cell.angle_beta   90.00
_cell.angle_gamma   90.00
#
_symmetry.space_group_name_H-M   'P 1'
#
loop_
_entity.id
_entity.type
_entity.pdbx_description
1 polymer ?
#
loop_
_entity_poly.entity_id
_entity_poly.type
_entity_poly.pdbx_seq_one_letter_code
_entity_poly.pdbx_strand_id
1 'polypeptide(L)'
;MVDWEAMDDSELVVKAQTGSQEAFGELVRRHRSKVFGYARSMVQEVHAAEDIVQDALIRAFLHLGKLVDVERFLPWMHRIVRNQAMSRFRREGQRQETSFTTLGAPASHNHDHPEMWDQLDYVLERVSLSMEKKSLQDEIPEERLMRLETQRMLLDIISCLKPRERQIFESHFFNQLSPQEIAKEFSLSSANVYQILSRSRKKVIQERIRVTVDSYIRTRRDWGIMSKVILSEDPIQEKGESWSTAGNVLHALAKAAGKNVSPAMVMGLTGLAFRMNILPENVHIAGPTAYDFADVFPRGLRNLGLTARVVDGMTPVIGVNANLLEDSAKSIKAIQKRDIHHALPEALDVIHHALDRGYPVMAWDLCIPEFGMVYGYDDERRVLFINECGRKDTLDYHNLGRGVLEEIFVLAVDASLHITFKDQLREAFHMIIEHYKGNELQAHVPAGAVKGISAYDAWCEAFRNKKVEPNGNAYNIAVFGDSKKYAAQFLSEVASSWNLTEDPHANMVELLVEAAETYRQTAEVFRKLHALFPYPTGGEPNGKEYASQAITLLEQAKSLEIKGVQQLEQILKTLN
;
A
#
# COMPACT_ATOMS: atom_id res chain seq x y z
N MET A 1 35.59 -37.56 -41.80
CA MET A 1 35.47 -36.66 -40.64
C MET A 1 34.71 -35.44 -41.14
N VAL A 2 33.59 -35.07 -40.51
CA VAL A 2 32.83 -33.87 -40.90
C VAL A 2 33.66 -32.64 -40.50
N ASP A 3 33.90 -31.73 -41.43
CA ASP A 3 34.59 -30.48 -41.16
C ASP A 3 33.57 -29.43 -40.67
N TRP A 4 33.43 -29.34 -39.35
CA TRP A 4 32.49 -28.44 -38.71
C TRP A 4 32.93 -26.96 -38.80
N GLU A 5 34.23 -26.69 -38.99
CA GLU A 5 34.76 -25.32 -39.06
C GLU A 5 34.40 -24.62 -40.37
N ALA A 6 34.14 -25.36 -41.44
CA ALA A 6 33.76 -24.83 -42.75
C ALA A 6 32.24 -24.61 -42.94
N MET A 7 31.39 -25.10 -42.02
CA MET A 7 29.92 -25.00 -42.12
C MET A 7 29.40 -23.64 -41.66
N ASP A 8 28.30 -23.18 -42.24
CA ASP A 8 27.63 -21.95 -41.80
C ASP A 8 26.84 -22.17 -40.49
N ASP A 9 26.58 -21.09 -39.75
CA ASP A 9 25.88 -21.15 -38.47
C ASP A 9 24.47 -21.76 -38.61
N SER A 10 23.77 -21.48 -39.72
CA SER A 10 22.46 -22.05 -40.03
C SER A 10 22.50 -23.59 -40.17
N GLU A 11 23.54 -24.12 -40.81
CA GLU A 11 23.74 -25.55 -41.02
C GLU A 11 24.15 -26.27 -39.72
N LEU A 12 24.99 -25.62 -38.92
CA LEU A 12 25.38 -26.11 -37.60
C LEU A 12 24.17 -26.17 -36.64
N VAL A 13 23.26 -25.19 -36.71
CA VAL A 13 22.02 -25.19 -35.90
C VAL A 13 21.14 -26.38 -36.28
N VAL A 14 20.91 -26.62 -37.57
CA VAL A 14 20.10 -27.77 -38.02
C VAL A 14 20.70 -29.10 -37.56
N LYS A 15 22.02 -29.26 -37.64
CA LYS A 15 22.71 -30.48 -37.17
C LYS A 15 22.65 -30.63 -35.65
N ALA A 16 22.81 -29.54 -34.91
CA ALA A 16 22.70 -29.53 -33.46
C ALA A 16 21.26 -29.81 -32.98
N GLN A 17 20.23 -29.36 -33.71
CA GLN A 17 18.83 -29.71 -33.46
C GLN A 17 18.55 -31.21 -33.61
N THR A 18 19.26 -31.89 -34.52
CA THR A 18 19.18 -33.34 -34.70
C THR A 18 19.98 -34.15 -33.67
N GLY A 19 20.58 -33.49 -32.67
CA GLY A 19 21.28 -34.13 -31.55
C GLY A 19 22.80 -34.26 -31.69
N SER A 20 23.41 -33.63 -32.71
CA SER A 20 24.88 -33.61 -32.86
C SER A 20 25.53 -32.68 -31.84
N GLN A 21 26.27 -33.24 -30.89
CA GLN A 21 26.95 -32.49 -29.83
C GLN A 21 28.14 -31.70 -30.38
N GLU A 22 28.80 -32.25 -31.40
CA GLU A 22 29.95 -31.64 -32.08
C GLU A 22 29.54 -30.38 -32.86
N ALA A 23 28.36 -30.40 -33.49
CA ALA A 23 27.81 -29.23 -34.17
C ALA A 23 27.44 -28.09 -33.21
N PHE A 24 26.88 -28.44 -32.04
CA PHE A 24 26.61 -27.46 -30.98
C PHE A 24 27.91 -26.91 -30.38
N GLY A 25 28.90 -27.76 -30.15
CA GLY A 25 30.22 -27.36 -29.64
C GLY A 25 30.87 -26.29 -30.52
N GLU A 26 30.76 -26.42 -31.84
CA GLU A 26 31.29 -25.43 -32.79
C GLU A 26 30.51 -24.10 -32.77
N LEU A 27 29.17 -24.14 -32.67
CA LEU A 27 28.36 -22.93 -32.47
C LEU A 27 28.74 -22.17 -31.20
N VAL A 28 28.93 -22.90 -30.11
CA VAL A 28 29.35 -22.33 -28.83
C VAL A 28 30.74 -21.72 -28.96
N ARG A 29 31.69 -22.42 -29.58
CA ARG A 29 33.06 -21.91 -29.79
C ARG A 29 33.07 -20.57 -30.56
N ARG A 30 32.25 -20.44 -31.60
CA ARG A 30 32.16 -19.23 -32.45
C ARG A 30 31.53 -18.03 -31.74
N HIS A 31 30.52 -18.26 -30.90
CA HIS A 31 29.69 -17.19 -30.35
C HIS A 31 29.92 -16.88 -28.87
N ARG A 32 30.62 -17.75 -28.13
CA ARG A 32 30.88 -17.58 -26.69
C ARG A 32 31.52 -16.24 -26.36
N SER A 33 32.49 -15.77 -27.13
CA SER A 33 33.17 -14.48 -26.90
C SER A 33 32.23 -13.28 -27.05
N LYS A 34 31.33 -13.31 -28.04
CA LYS A 34 30.33 -12.25 -28.28
C LYS A 34 29.26 -12.23 -27.19
N VAL A 35 28.78 -13.41 -26.82
CA VAL A 35 27.79 -13.61 -25.75
C VAL A 35 28.35 -13.22 -24.38
N PHE A 36 29.61 -13.55 -24.11
CA PHE A 36 30.32 -13.11 -22.91
C PHE A 36 30.53 -11.60 -22.87
N GLY A 37 30.91 -10.97 -23.98
CA GLY A 37 30.99 -9.51 -24.09
C GLY A 37 29.64 -8.84 -23.78
N TYR A 38 28.54 -9.42 -24.24
CA TYR A 38 27.19 -8.96 -23.96
C TYR A 38 26.82 -9.12 -22.47
N ALA A 39 27.04 -10.29 -21.87
CA ALA A 39 26.81 -10.51 -20.43
C ALA A 39 27.64 -9.55 -19.56
N ARG A 40 28.91 -9.36 -19.90
CA ARG A 40 29.83 -8.45 -19.19
C ARG A 40 29.39 -6.99 -19.28
N SER A 41 28.83 -6.57 -20.41
CA SER A 41 28.25 -5.22 -20.55
C SER A 41 27.06 -4.98 -19.62
N MET A 42 26.37 -6.05 -19.21
CA MET A 42 25.23 -5.97 -18.30
C MET A 42 25.64 -6.01 -16.82
N VAL A 43 26.53 -6.94 -16.43
CA VAL A 43 26.85 -7.20 -15.02
C VAL A 43 28.12 -6.51 -14.49
N GLN A 44 28.95 -5.95 -15.37
CA GLN A 44 30.20 -5.24 -15.04
C GLN A 44 31.21 -6.03 -14.17
N GLU A 45 30.96 -7.30 -13.88
CA GLU A 45 31.85 -8.21 -13.14
C GLU A 45 32.19 -9.45 -13.99
N VAL A 46 33.46 -9.82 -14.03
CA VAL A 46 33.99 -10.87 -14.91
C VAL A 46 33.47 -12.26 -14.51
N HIS A 47 33.50 -12.59 -13.22
CA HIS A 47 33.07 -13.91 -12.74
C HIS A 47 31.55 -14.10 -12.87
N ALA A 48 30.76 -13.08 -12.55
CA ALA A 48 29.31 -13.11 -12.74
C ALA A 48 28.91 -13.25 -14.22
N ALA A 49 29.62 -12.58 -15.13
CA ALA A 49 29.39 -12.73 -16.57
C ALA A 49 29.68 -14.16 -17.06
N GLU A 50 30.74 -14.79 -16.55
CA GLU A 50 31.10 -16.17 -16.92
C GLU A 50 30.02 -17.17 -16.48
N ASP A 51 29.51 -17.05 -15.25
CA ASP A 51 28.43 -17.89 -14.73
C ASP A 51 27.14 -17.74 -15.56
N ILE A 52 26.76 -16.50 -15.89
CA ILE A 52 25.57 -16.21 -16.71
C ILE A 52 25.69 -16.86 -18.09
N VAL A 53 26.88 -16.79 -18.69
CA VAL A 53 27.14 -17.41 -19.99
C VAL A 53 27.06 -18.93 -19.89
N GLN A 54 27.60 -19.54 -18.83
CA GLN A 54 27.50 -20.98 -18.62
C GLN A 54 26.04 -21.45 -18.49
N ASP A 55 25.25 -20.79 -17.64
CA ASP A 55 23.82 -21.11 -17.47
C ASP A 55 23.04 -20.91 -18.77
N ALA A 56 23.35 -19.84 -19.52
CA ALA A 56 22.73 -19.58 -20.80
C ALA A 56 23.09 -20.64 -21.86
N LEU A 57 24.33 -21.13 -21.88
CA LEU A 57 24.76 -22.19 -22.80
C LEU A 57 24.10 -23.54 -22.49
N ILE A 58 23.91 -23.88 -21.22
CA ILE A 58 23.17 -25.07 -20.81
C ILE A 58 21.71 -24.98 -21.28
N ARG A 59 21.06 -23.83 -21.05
CA ARG A 59 19.68 -23.60 -21.53
C ARG A 59 19.58 -23.59 -23.05
N ALA A 60 20.58 -23.05 -23.74
CA ALA A 60 20.66 -23.09 -25.19
C ALA A 60 20.72 -24.53 -25.70
N PHE A 61 21.55 -25.37 -25.09
CA PHE A 61 21.64 -26.79 -25.45
C PHE A 61 20.30 -27.52 -25.26
N LEU A 62 19.62 -27.29 -24.14
CA LEU A 62 18.33 -27.93 -23.83
C LEU A 62 17.17 -27.47 -24.72
N HIS A 63 17.24 -26.26 -25.28
CA HIS A 63 16.12 -25.65 -26.00
C HIS A 63 16.40 -25.37 -27.47
N LEU A 64 17.59 -25.73 -27.99
CA LEU A 64 17.97 -25.50 -29.38
C LEU A 64 16.99 -26.12 -30.39
N GLY A 65 16.42 -27.28 -30.04
CA GLY A 65 15.39 -27.97 -30.83
C GLY A 65 14.10 -27.19 -31.05
N LYS A 66 13.87 -26.10 -30.30
CA LYS A 66 12.70 -25.22 -30.41
C LYS A 66 12.97 -23.95 -31.22
N LEU A 67 14.20 -23.73 -31.70
CA LEU A 67 14.54 -22.56 -32.50
C LEU A 67 13.95 -22.68 -33.91
N VAL A 68 12.94 -21.86 -34.21
CA VAL A 68 12.19 -21.90 -35.48
C VAL A 68 12.95 -21.25 -36.65
N ASP A 69 13.75 -20.22 -36.37
CA ASP A 69 14.56 -19.50 -37.35
C ASP A 69 16.05 -19.73 -37.07
N VAL A 70 16.65 -20.61 -37.88
CA VAL A 70 18.03 -21.08 -37.71
C VAL A 70 19.07 -19.98 -37.98
N GLU A 71 18.71 -18.93 -38.71
CA GLU A 71 19.59 -17.79 -39.00
C GLU A 71 19.70 -16.82 -37.81
N ARG A 72 18.83 -16.96 -36.80
CA ARG A 72 18.75 -16.05 -35.64
C ARG A 72 19.35 -16.61 -34.36
N PHE A 73 20.26 -17.57 -34.46
CA PHE A 73 20.89 -18.20 -33.30
C PHE A 73 21.52 -17.18 -32.33
N LEU A 74 22.34 -16.23 -32.82
CA LEU A 74 23.00 -15.25 -31.96
C LEU A 74 22.03 -14.27 -31.27
N PRO A 75 21.04 -13.65 -31.96
CA PRO A 75 19.97 -12.89 -31.32
C PRO A 75 19.17 -13.67 -30.27
N TRP A 76 18.86 -14.94 -30.54
CA TRP A 76 18.19 -15.83 -29.60
C TRP A 76 19.07 -16.10 -28.37
N MET A 77 20.37 -16.27 -28.57
CA MET A 77 21.35 -16.48 -27.50
C MET A 77 21.49 -15.25 -26.60
N HIS A 78 21.54 -14.05 -27.17
CA HIS A 78 21.54 -12.79 -26.41
C HIS A 78 20.28 -12.65 -25.53
N ARG A 79 19.12 -13.14 -26.00
CA ARG A 79 17.89 -13.11 -25.20
C ARG A 79 17.97 -14.02 -23.97
N ILE A 80 18.49 -15.24 -24.13
CA ILE A 80 18.66 -16.18 -23.00
C ILE A 80 19.64 -15.58 -21.97
N VAL A 81 20.74 -15.00 -22.44
CA VAL A 81 21.77 -14.36 -21.60
C VAL A 81 21.21 -13.16 -20.84
N ARG A 82 20.44 -12.30 -21.50
CA ARG A 82 19.76 -11.17 -20.87
C ARG A 82 18.83 -11.63 -19.74
N ASN A 83 18.08 -12.71 -19.97
CA ASN A 83 17.19 -13.27 -18.97
C ASN A 83 17.96 -13.85 -17.77
N GLN A 84 19.08 -14.55 -18.01
CA GLN A 84 19.93 -15.08 -16.93
C GLN A 84 20.60 -13.95 -16.11
N ALA A 85 21.09 -12.91 -16.78
CA ALA A 85 21.65 -11.75 -16.11
C ALA A 85 20.62 -11.05 -15.21
N MET A 86 19.40 -10.85 -15.71
CA MET A 86 18.31 -10.26 -14.92
C MET A 86 17.91 -11.15 -13.73
N SER A 87 17.88 -12.48 -13.92
CA SER A 87 17.60 -13.45 -12.85
C SER A 87 18.67 -13.42 -11.76
N ARG A 88 19.95 -13.24 -12.12
CA ARG A 88 21.06 -13.12 -11.14
C ARG A 88 20.98 -11.85 -10.32
N PHE A 89 20.76 -10.69 -10.95
CA PHE A 89 20.60 -9.43 -10.22
C PHE A 89 19.45 -9.48 -9.20
N ARG A 90 18.38 -10.23 -9.51
CA ARG A 90 17.27 -10.49 -8.58
C ARG A 90 17.69 -11.33 -7.37
N ARG A 91 18.63 -12.28 -7.50
CA ARG A 91 19.13 -13.12 -6.39
C ARG A 91 20.10 -12.40 -5.45
N GLU A 92 20.90 -11.48 -5.97
CA GLU A 92 21.90 -10.75 -5.16
C GLU A 92 21.25 -9.70 -4.23
N GLY A 93 20.14 -9.10 -4.64
CA GLY A 93 19.33 -8.23 -3.77
C GLY A 93 18.56 -8.95 -2.66
N GLN A 94 18.39 -10.28 -2.74
CA GLN A 94 17.59 -11.09 -1.80
C GLN A 94 18.43 -11.97 -0.86
N ARG A 95 19.75 -11.81 -0.83
CA ARG A 95 20.69 -12.66 -0.06
C ARG A 95 20.81 -12.30 1.43
N GLN A 96 19.76 -11.73 2.03
CA GLN A 96 19.54 -11.80 3.49
C GLN A 96 18.65 -13.03 3.75
N GLU A 97 19.05 -13.89 4.68
CA GLU A 97 18.31 -15.11 5.03
C GLU A 97 16.83 -14.77 5.31
N THR A 98 15.94 -15.24 4.45
CA THR A 98 14.50 -14.98 4.51
C THR A 98 13.76 -16.21 5.01
N SER A 99 12.89 -15.99 5.99
CA SER A 99 12.02 -17.01 6.60
C SER A 99 10.88 -17.42 5.65
N PHE A 100 10.27 -18.58 5.90
CA PHE A 100 9.15 -19.15 5.13
C PHE A 100 7.95 -18.19 4.99
N THR A 101 7.75 -17.28 5.94
CA THR A 101 6.72 -16.23 5.90
C THR A 101 6.94 -15.19 4.79
N THR A 102 8.16 -15.02 4.28
CA THR A 102 8.48 -14.03 3.22
C THR A 102 8.04 -14.49 1.82
N LEU A 103 7.67 -15.76 1.62
CA LEU A 103 6.99 -16.22 0.40
C LEU A 103 5.57 -15.63 0.26
N GLY A 104 5.02 -15.03 1.33
CA GLY A 104 3.70 -14.41 1.38
C GLY A 104 3.68 -12.88 1.49
N ALA A 105 4.82 -12.21 1.67
CA ALA A 105 4.89 -10.75 1.80
C ALA A 105 5.50 -10.10 0.55
N PRO A 106 4.93 -9.02 -0.01
CA PRO A 106 5.65 -8.20 -0.96
C PRO A 106 6.75 -7.43 -0.23
N ALA A 107 7.99 -7.51 -0.71
CA ALA A 107 9.05 -6.62 -0.25
C ALA A 107 8.67 -5.16 -0.60
N SER A 108 8.69 -4.29 0.41
CA SER A 108 8.68 -2.81 0.36
C SER A 108 8.46 -2.18 -1.02
N HIS A 109 7.26 -1.67 -1.26
CA HIS A 109 6.85 -1.08 -2.52
C HIS A 109 7.26 0.40 -2.67
N ASN A 110 8.00 0.69 -3.74
CA ASN A 110 7.83 1.92 -4.51
C ASN A 110 6.85 1.59 -5.65
N HIS A 111 5.71 2.27 -5.71
CA HIS A 111 4.67 2.02 -6.70
C HIS A 111 4.91 2.81 -7.98
N ASP A 112 5.50 2.17 -9.00
CA ASP A 112 5.32 2.52 -10.41
C ASP A 112 5.59 1.29 -11.32
N HIS A 113 4.51 0.59 -11.71
CA HIS A 113 4.50 -0.55 -12.66
C HIS A 113 5.40 -1.78 -12.28
N PRO A 114 5.66 -2.72 -13.19
CA PRO A 114 5.22 -4.13 -13.27
C PRO A 114 5.77 -5.17 -12.24
N GLU A 115 5.96 -4.82 -10.96
CA GLU A 115 6.70 -5.68 -10.01
C GLU A 115 5.94 -6.90 -9.44
N MET A 116 4.61 -6.85 -9.29
CA MET A 116 3.83 -8.00 -8.79
C MET A 116 3.84 -9.20 -9.76
N TRP A 117 4.08 -8.93 -11.04
CA TRP A 117 4.17 -9.93 -12.11
C TRP A 117 5.49 -10.71 -12.02
N ASP A 118 6.59 -10.01 -11.74
CA ASP A 118 7.92 -10.59 -11.62
C ASP A 118 8.05 -11.54 -10.41
N GLN A 119 7.27 -11.33 -9.35
CA GLN A 119 7.25 -12.22 -8.17
C GLN A 119 6.53 -13.55 -8.44
N LEU A 120 5.38 -13.53 -9.14
CA LEU A 120 4.69 -14.75 -9.54
C LEU A 120 5.52 -15.52 -10.58
N ASP A 121 6.15 -14.81 -11.51
CA ASP A 121 7.07 -15.36 -12.50
C ASP A 121 8.30 -16.00 -11.82
N TYR A 122 8.85 -15.38 -10.77
CA TYR A 122 9.96 -15.92 -9.97
C TYR A 122 9.56 -17.18 -9.19
N VAL A 123 8.39 -17.20 -8.54
CA VAL A 123 7.89 -18.38 -7.80
C VAL A 123 7.62 -19.54 -8.75
N LEU A 124 7.01 -19.27 -9.91
CA LEU A 124 6.76 -20.27 -10.95
C LEU A 124 8.06 -20.78 -11.60
N GLU A 125 9.06 -19.91 -11.84
CA GLU A 125 10.38 -20.29 -12.37
C GLU A 125 11.18 -21.13 -11.37
N ARG A 126 11.25 -20.72 -10.09
CA ARG A 126 11.90 -21.50 -9.02
C ARG A 126 11.31 -22.90 -8.90
N VAL A 127 9.99 -23.01 -9.01
CA VAL A 127 9.32 -24.29 -8.88
C VAL A 127 9.53 -25.16 -10.12
N SER A 128 9.52 -24.58 -11.33
CA SER A 128 9.87 -25.31 -12.56
C SER A 128 11.25 -25.95 -12.46
N LEU A 129 12.24 -25.17 -11.99
CA LEU A 129 13.61 -25.64 -11.75
C LEU A 129 13.67 -26.71 -10.64
N SER A 130 12.82 -26.61 -9.61
CA SER A 130 12.71 -27.62 -8.56
C SER A 130 12.03 -28.90 -9.07
N MET A 131 11.07 -28.83 -10.00
CA MET A 131 10.36 -29.98 -10.57
C MET A 131 11.26 -30.76 -11.55
N GLU A 132 12.18 -30.07 -12.23
CA GLU A 132 13.15 -30.68 -13.15
C GLU A 132 14.34 -31.34 -12.43
N LYS A 133 14.67 -30.93 -11.20
CA LYS A 133 15.65 -31.63 -10.35
C LYS A 133 15.10 -32.97 -9.86
N LYS A 134 15.25 -34.00 -10.69
CA LYS A 134 15.38 -35.40 -10.25
C LYS A 134 16.81 -35.63 -9.73
N SER A 135 17.11 -35.23 -8.51
CA SER A 135 18.21 -35.86 -7.77
C SER A 135 17.64 -36.47 -6.49
N LEU A 136 17.13 -37.69 -6.66
CA LEU A 136 17.05 -38.66 -5.57
C LEU A 136 18.49 -38.91 -5.10
N GLN A 137 18.94 -38.24 -4.02
CA GLN A 137 19.71 -38.95 -2.99
C GLN A 137 20.07 -38.18 -1.71
N ASP A 138 19.98 -36.85 -1.60
CA ASP A 138 20.29 -36.16 -0.32
C ASP A 138 19.44 -34.88 -0.13
N GLU A 139 18.10 -34.99 -0.13
CA GLU A 139 17.24 -33.87 0.32
C GLU A 139 16.93 -34.07 1.81
N ILE A 140 17.31 -33.09 2.62
CA ILE A 140 16.97 -32.96 4.04
C ILE A 140 15.42 -33.05 4.18
N PRO A 141 14.87 -33.75 5.18
CA PRO A 141 13.41 -33.94 5.33
C PRO A 141 12.60 -32.64 5.27
N GLU A 142 13.14 -31.56 5.84
CA GLU A 142 12.58 -30.21 5.83
C GLU A 142 12.47 -29.64 4.40
N GLU A 143 13.50 -29.78 3.56
CA GLU A 143 13.47 -29.31 2.16
C GLU A 143 12.47 -30.10 1.32
N ARG A 144 12.37 -31.42 1.55
CA ARG A 144 11.40 -32.28 0.88
C ARG A 144 9.97 -31.89 1.26
N LEU A 145 9.72 -31.59 2.53
CA LEU A 145 8.42 -31.12 3.01
C LEU A 145 8.06 -29.76 2.37
N MET A 146 8.97 -28.79 2.40
CA MET A 146 8.79 -27.49 1.76
C MET A 146 8.47 -27.61 0.26
N ARG A 147 9.14 -28.51 -0.46
CA ARG A 147 8.88 -28.78 -1.89
C ARG A 147 7.47 -29.33 -2.12
N LEU A 148 7.04 -30.29 -1.30
CA LEU A 148 5.69 -30.88 -1.39
C LEU A 148 4.60 -29.86 -1.05
N GLU A 149 4.82 -29.01 -0.05
CA GLU A 149 3.90 -27.91 0.30
C GLU A 149 3.80 -26.88 -0.82
N THR A 150 4.94 -26.47 -1.39
CA THR A 150 4.98 -25.52 -2.51
C THR A 150 4.26 -26.07 -3.74
N GLN A 151 4.48 -27.36 -4.06
CA GLN A 151 3.80 -28.03 -5.17
C GLN A 151 2.27 -28.09 -4.96
N ARG A 152 1.83 -28.40 -3.73
CA ARG A 152 0.41 -28.45 -3.38
C ARG A 152 -0.23 -27.07 -3.51
N MET A 153 0.42 -26.03 -2.99
CA MET A 153 -0.06 -24.65 -3.07
C MET A 153 -0.26 -24.21 -4.53
N LEU A 154 0.67 -24.56 -5.44
CA LEU A 154 0.54 -24.21 -6.86
C LEU A 154 -0.58 -24.96 -7.58
N LEU A 155 -0.77 -26.24 -7.26
CA LEU A 155 -1.89 -27.01 -7.80
C LEU A 155 -3.23 -26.41 -7.34
N ASP A 156 -3.30 -25.97 -6.08
CA ASP A 156 -4.48 -25.28 -5.55
C ASP A 156 -4.71 -23.95 -6.27
N ILE A 157 -3.66 -23.15 -6.50
CA ILE A 157 -3.74 -21.85 -7.18
C ILE A 157 -4.17 -21.99 -8.66
N ILE A 158 -3.63 -22.96 -9.39
CA ILE A 158 -3.90 -23.15 -10.82
C ILE A 158 -5.26 -23.85 -11.04
N SER A 159 -5.84 -24.45 -10.01
CA SER A 159 -7.13 -25.15 -10.08
C SER A 159 -8.30 -24.24 -10.49
N CYS A 160 -8.17 -22.91 -10.33
CA CYS A 160 -9.20 -21.95 -10.72
C CYS A 160 -9.35 -21.78 -12.25
N LEU A 161 -8.39 -22.28 -13.05
CA LEU A 161 -8.39 -22.14 -14.51
C LEU A 161 -9.14 -23.29 -15.19
N LYS A 162 -9.92 -22.98 -16.24
CA LYS A 162 -10.56 -24.01 -17.08
C LYS A 162 -9.49 -24.85 -17.78
N PRO A 163 -9.74 -26.13 -18.14
CA PRO A 163 -8.72 -27.02 -18.71
C PRO A 163 -7.94 -26.41 -19.89
N ARG A 164 -8.63 -25.74 -20.81
CA ARG A 164 -8.00 -25.08 -21.97
C ARG A 164 -7.25 -23.79 -21.61
N GLU A 165 -7.77 -23.01 -20.65
CA GLU A 165 -7.08 -21.80 -20.15
C GLU A 165 -5.80 -22.20 -19.40
N ARG A 166 -5.88 -23.26 -18.60
CA ARG A 166 -4.77 -23.86 -17.86
C ARG A 166 -3.66 -24.32 -18.81
N GLN A 167 -3.97 -25.06 -19.87
CA GLN A 167 -2.97 -25.50 -20.85
C GLN A 167 -2.26 -24.31 -21.51
N ILE A 168 -2.98 -23.25 -21.89
CA ILE A 168 -2.41 -22.04 -22.47
C ILE A 168 -1.51 -21.30 -21.46
N PHE A 169 -1.97 -21.21 -20.20
CA PHE A 169 -1.19 -20.64 -19.10
C PHE A 169 0.08 -21.46 -18.86
N GLU A 170 -0.04 -22.77 -18.72
CA GLU A 170 1.10 -23.67 -18.51
C GLU A 170 2.09 -23.63 -19.68
N SER A 171 1.60 -23.58 -20.92
CA SER A 171 2.45 -23.44 -22.11
C SER A 171 3.23 -22.12 -22.15
N HIS A 172 2.64 -21.04 -21.68
CA HIS A 172 3.34 -19.75 -21.61
C HIS A 172 4.36 -19.67 -20.47
N PHE A 173 3.96 -20.10 -19.27
CA PHE A 173 4.74 -19.89 -18.05
C PHE A 173 5.73 -21.02 -17.75
N PHE A 174 5.34 -22.29 -17.95
CA PHE A 174 6.21 -23.43 -17.70
C PHE A 174 6.99 -23.84 -18.96
N ASN A 175 6.34 -23.86 -20.12
CA ASN A 175 7.00 -24.28 -21.37
C ASN A 175 7.73 -23.13 -22.10
N GLN A 176 7.63 -21.90 -21.59
CA GLN A 176 8.25 -20.66 -22.11
C GLN A 176 7.91 -20.38 -23.59
N LEU A 177 6.75 -20.83 -24.06
CA LEU A 177 6.32 -20.57 -25.44
C LEU A 177 5.87 -19.12 -25.59
N SER A 178 6.23 -18.53 -26.73
CA SER A 178 5.76 -17.21 -27.09
C SER A 178 4.25 -17.23 -27.38
N PRO A 179 3.53 -16.11 -27.16
CA PRO A 179 2.11 -16.01 -27.51
C PRO A 179 1.80 -16.37 -28.97
N GLN A 180 2.75 -16.17 -29.89
CA GLN A 180 2.65 -16.55 -31.30
C GLN A 180 2.75 -18.07 -31.51
N GLU A 181 3.64 -18.74 -30.78
CA GLU A 181 3.79 -20.20 -30.83
C GLU A 181 2.57 -20.89 -30.21
N ILE A 182 2.06 -20.37 -29.09
CA ILE A 182 0.82 -20.84 -28.46
C ILE A 182 -0.38 -20.63 -29.38
N ALA A 183 -0.43 -19.50 -30.10
CA ALA A 183 -1.48 -19.25 -31.09
C ALA A 183 -1.47 -20.31 -32.18
N LYS A 184 -0.29 -20.70 -32.66
CA LYS A 184 -0.11 -21.76 -33.66
C LYS A 184 -0.48 -23.15 -33.10
N GLU A 185 -0.04 -23.47 -31.90
CA GLU A 185 -0.30 -24.76 -31.23
C GLU A 185 -1.78 -24.98 -30.94
N PHE A 186 -2.47 -23.96 -30.43
CA PHE A 186 -3.88 -24.06 -30.01
C PHE A 186 -4.88 -23.63 -31.10
N SER A 187 -4.40 -23.34 -32.32
CA SER A 187 -5.20 -22.81 -33.44
C SER A 187 -6.03 -21.58 -33.05
N LEU A 188 -5.38 -20.62 -32.39
CA LEU A 188 -5.97 -19.35 -31.93
C LEU A 188 -5.26 -18.17 -32.61
N SER A 189 -5.85 -16.97 -32.51
CA SER A 189 -5.12 -15.74 -32.85
C SER A 189 -4.22 -15.33 -31.69
N SER A 190 -3.09 -14.69 -31.98
CA SER A 190 -2.19 -14.13 -30.96
C SER A 190 -2.93 -13.19 -30.01
N ALA A 191 -3.86 -12.38 -30.53
CA ALA A 191 -4.71 -11.49 -29.72
C ALA A 191 -5.59 -12.25 -28.71
N ASN A 192 -6.17 -13.38 -29.12
CA ASN A 192 -6.96 -14.21 -28.21
C ASN A 192 -6.09 -14.88 -27.14
N VAL A 193 -4.87 -15.30 -27.49
CA VAL A 193 -3.90 -15.82 -26.52
C VAL A 193 -3.54 -14.77 -25.48
N TYR A 194 -3.25 -13.52 -25.89
CA TYR A 194 -2.99 -12.42 -24.94
C TYR A 194 -4.18 -12.17 -24.01
N GLN A 195 -5.42 -12.21 -24.52
CA GLN A 195 -6.62 -12.05 -23.70
C GLN A 195 -6.80 -13.21 -22.70
N ILE A 196 -6.58 -14.46 -23.13
CA ILE A 196 -6.67 -15.63 -22.25
C ILE A 196 -5.59 -15.56 -21.17
N LEU A 197 -4.35 -15.23 -21.53
CA LEU A 197 -3.26 -15.07 -20.57
C LEU A 197 -3.55 -13.96 -19.57
N SER A 198 -4.02 -12.79 -20.03
CA SER A 198 -4.41 -11.67 -19.15
C SER A 198 -5.51 -12.07 -18.16
N ARG A 199 -6.58 -12.73 -18.61
CA ARG A 199 -7.68 -13.19 -17.74
C ARG A 199 -7.24 -14.29 -16.78
N SER A 200 -6.45 -15.25 -17.26
CA SER A 200 -5.95 -16.36 -16.45
C SER A 200 -5.00 -15.85 -15.36
N ARG A 201 -4.14 -14.88 -15.69
CA ARG A 201 -3.29 -14.16 -14.71
C ARG A 201 -4.11 -13.53 -13.60
N LYS A 202 -5.16 -12.77 -13.96
CA LYS A 202 -6.04 -12.14 -12.97
C LYS A 202 -6.68 -13.18 -12.03
N LYS A 203 -7.21 -14.28 -12.57
CA LYS A 203 -7.80 -15.38 -11.76
C LYS A 203 -6.78 -16.01 -10.82
N VAL A 204 -5.57 -16.30 -11.31
CA VAL A 204 -4.49 -16.93 -10.53
C VAL A 204 -4.03 -16.06 -9.38
N ILE A 205 -3.91 -14.74 -9.57
CA ILE A 205 -3.56 -13.81 -8.47
C ILE A 205 -4.63 -13.82 -7.39
N GLN A 206 -5.90 -13.78 -7.80
CA GLN A 206 -7.04 -13.80 -6.88
C GLN A 206 -7.10 -15.12 -6.10
N GLU A 207 -6.88 -16.25 -6.77
CA GLU A 207 -6.84 -17.55 -6.10
C GLU A 207 -5.60 -17.67 -5.19
N ARG A 208 -4.44 -17.11 -5.58
CA ARG A 208 -3.25 -17.05 -4.72
C ARG A 208 -3.54 -16.38 -3.40
N ILE A 209 -4.11 -15.17 -3.41
CA ILE A 209 -4.40 -14.44 -2.18
C ILE A 209 -5.38 -15.24 -1.31
N ARG A 210 -6.40 -15.85 -1.92
CA ARG A 210 -7.34 -16.72 -1.21
C ARG A 210 -6.66 -17.92 -0.57
N VAL A 211 -5.83 -18.65 -1.32
CA VAL A 211 -5.07 -19.82 -0.85
C VAL A 211 -4.10 -19.42 0.26
N THR A 212 -3.47 -18.25 0.19
CA THR A 212 -2.60 -17.72 1.24
C THR A 212 -3.38 -17.49 2.53
N VAL A 213 -4.54 -16.83 2.47
CA VAL A 213 -5.41 -16.64 3.65
C VAL A 213 -5.89 -17.99 4.20
N ASP A 214 -6.32 -18.91 3.34
CA ASP A 214 -6.74 -20.25 3.75
C ASP A 214 -5.58 -21.06 4.36
N SER A 215 -4.36 -20.91 3.85
CA SER A 215 -3.15 -21.50 4.41
C SER A 215 -2.85 -20.91 5.78
N TYR A 216 -2.92 -19.59 5.94
CA TYR A 216 -2.71 -18.91 7.21
C TYR A 216 -3.68 -19.43 8.30
N ILE A 217 -4.98 -19.54 7.98
CA ILE A 217 -5.97 -20.09 8.92
C ILE A 217 -5.75 -21.59 9.19
N ARG A 218 -5.33 -22.36 8.18
CA ARG A 218 -4.96 -23.77 8.38
C ARG A 218 -3.76 -23.90 9.32
N THR A 219 -2.72 -23.10 9.15
CA THR A 219 -1.56 -23.08 10.04
C THR A 219 -1.96 -22.75 11.48
N ARG A 220 -2.81 -21.72 11.70
CA ARG A 220 -3.34 -21.41 13.04
C ARG A 220 -4.11 -22.59 13.64
N ARG A 221 -4.89 -23.31 12.84
CA ARG A 221 -5.61 -24.53 13.26
C ARG A 221 -4.67 -25.67 13.63
N ASP A 222 -3.71 -25.96 12.77
CA ASP A 222 -2.78 -27.09 12.95
C ASP A 222 -1.87 -26.86 14.17
N TRP A 223 -1.56 -25.61 14.48
CA TRP A 223 -0.83 -25.22 15.70
C TRP A 223 -1.71 -25.12 16.95
N GLY A 224 -3.03 -25.30 16.82
CA GLY A 224 -3.97 -25.23 17.94
C GLY A 224 -4.14 -23.83 18.54
N ILE A 225 -3.80 -22.77 17.78
CA ILE A 225 -3.89 -21.37 18.21
C ILE A 225 -5.14 -20.64 17.65
N MET A 226 -6.05 -21.39 17.01
CA MET A 226 -7.36 -20.87 16.60
C MET A 226 -8.09 -20.33 17.82
N SER A 227 -8.56 -19.10 17.72
CA SER A 227 -9.20 -18.47 18.87
C SER A 227 -10.34 -17.53 18.48
N LYS A 228 -11.03 -17.08 19.52
CA LYS A 228 -11.99 -15.99 19.43
C LYS A 228 -11.59 -14.95 20.46
N VAL A 229 -11.20 -13.78 19.99
CA VAL A 229 -10.84 -12.64 20.83
C VAL A 229 -11.87 -11.55 20.62
N ILE A 230 -12.42 -11.03 21.71
CA ILE A 230 -13.23 -9.80 21.71
C ILE A 230 -12.73 -8.96 22.86
N LEU A 231 -12.19 -7.78 22.54
CA LEU A 231 -11.69 -6.84 23.54
C LEU A 231 -12.87 -6.21 24.31
N SER A 232 -12.61 -5.82 25.57
CA SER A 232 -13.59 -5.15 26.42
C SER A 232 -14.03 -3.80 25.82
N GLU A 233 -15.25 -3.35 26.14
CA GLU A 233 -15.84 -2.15 25.54
C GLU A 233 -15.25 -0.80 26.01
N ASP A 234 -14.47 -0.76 27.08
CA ASP A 234 -14.00 0.50 27.71
C ASP A 234 -13.17 1.45 26.79
N PRO A 235 -12.29 0.99 25.88
CA PRO A 235 -11.66 1.86 24.88
C PRO A 235 -12.53 2.11 23.63
N ILE A 236 -13.69 1.46 23.50
CA ILE A 236 -14.53 1.44 22.29
C ILE A 236 -15.70 2.42 22.46
N GLN A 237 -15.46 3.72 22.25
CA GLN A 237 -16.53 4.73 22.31
C GLN A 237 -17.65 4.41 21.29
N GLU A 238 -18.91 4.62 21.71
CA GLU A 238 -20.10 4.47 20.86
C GLU A 238 -20.26 5.62 19.85
N LYS A 239 -19.67 6.79 20.09
CA LYS A 239 -19.64 7.91 19.14
C LYS A 239 -18.43 8.79 19.44
N GLY A 240 -17.58 9.00 18.45
CA GLY A 240 -16.41 9.85 18.59
C GLY A 240 -16.76 11.32 18.87
N GLU A 241 -15.87 12.02 19.55
CA GLU A 241 -16.05 13.43 19.95
C GLU A 241 -15.63 14.42 18.86
N SER A 242 -14.89 13.94 17.84
CA SER A 242 -14.43 14.72 16.70
C SER A 242 -15.10 14.29 15.40
N TRP A 243 -15.14 15.20 14.43
CA TRP A 243 -15.43 14.88 13.02
C TRP A 243 -14.31 14.06 12.37
N SER A 244 -13.09 14.07 12.93
CA SER A 244 -12.01 13.20 12.47
C SER A 244 -12.17 11.78 13.02
N THR A 245 -12.62 10.87 12.15
CA THR A 245 -12.68 9.42 12.47
C THR A 245 -11.29 8.88 12.84
N ALA A 246 -10.24 9.31 12.14
CA ALA A 246 -8.85 9.02 12.49
C ALA A 246 -8.50 9.46 13.92
N GLY A 247 -8.80 10.70 14.28
CA GLY A 247 -8.54 11.24 15.61
C GLY A 247 -9.25 10.47 16.73
N ASN A 248 -10.51 10.12 16.50
CA ASN A 248 -11.30 9.31 17.43
C ASN A 248 -10.67 7.92 17.66
N VAL A 249 -10.27 7.24 16.57
CA VAL A 249 -9.65 5.92 16.67
C VAL A 249 -8.26 6.01 17.31
N LEU A 250 -7.43 6.99 16.96
CA LEU A 250 -6.12 7.20 17.62
C LEU A 250 -6.26 7.45 19.12
N HIS A 251 -7.29 8.18 19.54
CA HIS A 251 -7.58 8.39 20.95
C HIS A 251 -7.95 7.07 21.66
N ALA A 252 -8.77 6.23 21.02
CA ALA A 252 -9.07 4.89 21.52
C ALA A 252 -7.82 4.00 21.60
N LEU A 253 -6.94 4.02 20.59
CA LEU A 253 -5.68 3.29 20.59
C LEU A 253 -4.76 3.76 21.72
N ALA A 254 -4.64 5.08 21.91
CA ALA A 254 -3.83 5.66 22.99
C ALA A 254 -4.35 5.25 24.38
N LYS A 255 -5.66 5.31 24.60
CA LYS A 255 -6.30 4.85 25.84
C LYS A 255 -6.05 3.36 26.09
N ALA A 256 -6.21 2.52 25.07
CA ALA A 256 -5.93 1.09 25.15
C ALA A 256 -4.45 0.78 25.46
N ALA A 257 -3.54 1.63 24.98
CA ALA A 257 -2.11 1.57 25.31
C ALA A 257 -1.75 2.15 26.69
N GLY A 258 -2.74 2.53 27.51
CA GLY A 258 -2.53 3.07 28.84
C GLY A 258 -2.10 4.54 28.87
N LYS A 259 -2.23 5.27 27.76
CA LYS A 259 -1.98 6.72 27.71
C LYS A 259 -3.25 7.46 28.12
N ASN A 260 -3.18 8.23 29.21
CA ASN A 260 -4.26 9.10 29.64
C ASN A 260 -4.09 10.49 29.01
N VAL A 261 -4.53 10.63 27.76
CA VAL A 261 -4.44 11.86 26.96
C VAL A 261 -5.82 12.29 26.54
N SER A 262 -6.09 13.59 26.52
CA SER A 262 -7.36 14.13 26.04
C SER A 262 -7.49 13.99 24.51
N PRO A 263 -8.70 14.01 23.94
CA PRO A 263 -8.89 14.09 22.49
C PRO A 263 -8.15 15.27 21.85
N ALA A 264 -8.09 16.43 22.51
CA ALA A 264 -7.36 17.59 22.03
C ALA A 264 -5.84 17.34 21.97
N MET A 265 -5.26 16.70 22.99
CA MET A 265 -3.87 16.29 22.99
C MET A 265 -3.56 15.30 21.86
N VAL A 266 -4.45 14.33 21.61
CA VAL A 266 -4.30 13.39 20.49
C VAL A 266 -4.34 14.12 19.15
N MET A 267 -5.37 14.94 18.91
CA MET A 267 -5.52 15.72 17.68
C MET A 267 -4.36 16.68 17.43
N GLY A 268 -3.81 17.29 18.50
CA GLY A 268 -2.67 18.20 18.42
C GLY A 268 -1.34 17.51 18.19
N LEU A 269 -0.99 16.52 19.03
CA LEU A 269 0.28 15.79 18.93
C LEU A 269 0.42 14.97 17.64
N THR A 270 -0.70 14.51 17.09
CA THR A 270 -0.73 13.82 15.79
C THR A 270 -0.77 14.78 14.60
N GLY A 271 -0.88 16.09 14.83
CA GLY A 271 -0.97 17.13 13.79
C GLY A 271 -2.31 17.18 13.05
N LEU A 272 -3.24 16.28 13.34
CA LEU A 272 -4.56 16.21 12.68
C LEU A 272 -5.39 17.49 12.87
N ALA A 273 -5.26 18.16 14.02
CA ALA A 273 -5.93 19.44 14.30
C ALA A 273 -5.49 20.58 13.36
N PHE A 274 -4.29 20.49 12.80
CA PHE A 274 -3.68 21.55 11.99
C PHE A 274 -3.69 21.21 10.49
N ARG A 275 -4.06 19.99 10.13
CA ARG A 275 -4.00 19.47 8.77
C ARG A 275 -5.16 20.00 7.92
N MET A 276 -4.86 20.44 6.70
CA MET A 276 -5.84 20.86 5.71
C MET A 276 -5.35 20.53 4.30
N ASN A 277 -6.16 19.77 3.55
CA ASN A 277 -5.92 19.51 2.14
C ASN A 277 -7.19 19.73 1.33
N ILE A 278 -7.04 20.23 0.11
CA ILE A 278 -8.14 20.48 -0.81
C ILE A 278 -7.81 19.88 -2.17
N LEU A 279 -8.78 19.17 -2.73
CA LEU A 279 -8.77 18.71 -4.10
C LEU A 279 -9.37 19.80 -4.99
N PRO A 280 -8.54 20.54 -5.76
CA PRO A 280 -8.96 21.78 -6.43
C PRO A 280 -9.97 21.56 -7.56
N GLU A 281 -10.08 20.33 -8.08
CA GLU A 281 -10.98 20.03 -9.21
C GLU A 281 -12.44 20.28 -8.85
N ASN A 282 -12.86 19.85 -7.66
CA ASN A 282 -14.26 19.92 -7.23
C ASN A 282 -14.48 20.08 -5.72
N VAL A 283 -13.43 20.27 -4.90
CA VAL A 283 -13.54 20.23 -3.43
C VAL A 283 -14.12 18.88 -2.98
N HIS A 284 -13.50 17.80 -3.46
CA HIS A 284 -13.94 16.44 -3.17
C HIS A 284 -13.99 16.14 -1.67
N ILE A 285 -14.89 15.24 -1.27
CA ILE A 285 -15.06 14.81 0.12
C ILE A 285 -13.78 14.22 0.74
N ALA A 286 -12.90 13.65 -0.08
CA ALA A 286 -11.63 13.07 0.37
C ALA A 286 -10.57 14.11 0.77
N GLY A 287 -10.84 15.42 0.64
CA GLY A 287 -9.90 16.48 1.03
C GLY A 287 -9.30 16.29 2.43
N PRO A 288 -10.10 16.07 3.49
CA PRO A 288 -9.58 15.92 4.84
C PRO A 288 -8.74 14.67 5.04
N THR A 289 -8.80 13.67 4.14
CA THR A 289 -8.03 12.42 4.20
C THR A 289 -6.98 12.31 3.08
N ALA A 290 -6.78 13.35 2.28
CA ALA A 290 -5.80 13.35 1.19
C ALA A 290 -4.36 13.60 1.69
N TYR A 291 -3.82 12.67 2.48
CA TYR A 291 -2.44 12.66 2.97
C TYR A 291 -1.94 11.22 3.14
N ASP A 292 -0.62 11.04 3.30
CA ASP A 292 0.01 9.73 3.44
C ASP A 292 -0.21 9.17 4.86
N PHE A 293 -1.06 8.15 4.98
CA PHE A 293 -1.41 7.53 6.28
C PHE A 293 -0.22 6.81 6.92
N ALA A 294 0.63 6.18 6.09
CA ALA A 294 1.78 5.41 6.54
C ALA A 294 2.93 6.31 7.05
N ASP A 295 2.97 7.58 6.65
CA ASP A 295 3.85 8.58 7.27
C ASP A 295 3.21 9.24 8.51
N VAL A 296 2.01 9.79 8.35
CA VAL A 296 1.41 10.70 9.35
C VAL A 296 1.07 9.98 10.66
N PHE A 297 0.43 8.81 10.60
CA PHE A 297 -0.02 8.15 11.83
C PHE A 297 1.12 7.56 12.67
N PRO A 298 2.14 6.88 12.11
CA PRO A 298 3.27 6.42 12.90
C PRO A 298 4.05 7.56 13.56
N ARG A 299 4.24 8.68 12.86
CA ARG A 299 4.86 9.89 13.44
C ARG A 299 4.01 10.46 14.57
N GLY A 300 2.70 10.60 14.36
CA GLY A 300 1.77 11.07 15.39
C GLY A 300 1.72 10.18 16.63
N LEU A 301 1.73 8.85 16.45
CA LEU A 301 1.80 7.90 17.58
C LEU A 301 3.14 7.96 18.30
N ARG A 302 4.25 8.18 17.59
CA ARG A 302 5.55 8.41 18.22
C ARG A 302 5.52 9.64 19.13
N ASN A 303 4.85 10.71 18.73
CA ASN A 303 4.64 11.90 19.57
C ASN A 303 3.77 11.59 20.80
N LEU A 304 2.94 10.55 20.76
CA LEU A 304 2.18 10.03 21.92
C LEU A 304 2.98 9.03 22.76
N GLY A 305 4.24 8.77 22.41
CA GLY A 305 5.10 7.77 23.06
C GLY A 305 4.65 6.34 22.76
N LEU A 306 4.24 6.08 21.52
CA LEU A 306 3.82 4.79 21.00
C LEU A 306 4.52 4.50 19.67
N THR A 307 4.84 3.24 19.40
CA THR A 307 5.24 2.77 18.07
C THR A 307 4.09 2.01 17.42
N ALA A 308 4.09 1.92 16.09
CA ALA A 308 3.04 1.25 15.35
C ALA A 308 3.60 0.36 14.25
N ARG A 309 2.85 -0.69 13.91
CA ARG A 309 3.01 -1.45 12.66
C ARG A 309 1.89 -1.05 11.71
N VAL A 310 2.25 -0.89 10.44
CA VAL A 310 1.35 -0.43 9.39
C VAL A 310 1.39 -1.40 8.24
N VAL A 311 0.20 -1.70 7.71
CA VAL A 311 0.03 -2.31 6.38
C VAL A 311 -0.60 -1.24 5.50
N ASP A 312 0.13 -0.81 4.49
CA ASP A 312 -0.31 0.21 3.55
C ASP A 312 -0.59 -0.43 2.19
N GLY A 313 -1.88 -0.47 1.84
CA GLY A 313 -2.41 -0.94 0.57
C GLY A 313 -3.33 0.11 -0.05
N MET A 314 -3.00 1.40 0.15
CA MET A 314 -3.75 2.53 -0.38
C MET A 314 -3.45 2.75 -1.87
N THR A 315 -4.38 3.37 -2.59
CA THR A 315 -4.16 3.77 -3.98
C THR A 315 -3.90 5.28 -4.07
N PRO A 316 -3.04 5.75 -4.99
CA PRO A 316 -2.84 7.19 -5.21
C PRO A 316 -3.99 7.83 -6.01
N VAL A 317 -5.07 7.08 -6.28
CA VAL A 317 -6.19 7.53 -7.11
C VAL A 317 -7.30 8.07 -6.20
N ILE A 318 -7.87 9.20 -6.58
CA ILE A 318 -9.03 9.74 -5.87
C ILE A 318 -10.23 8.83 -6.16
N GLY A 319 -10.69 8.13 -5.13
CA GLY A 319 -11.91 7.32 -5.20
C GLY A 319 -13.17 8.14 -5.44
N VAL A 320 -14.25 7.45 -5.83
CA VAL A 320 -15.57 8.07 -6.00
C VAL A 320 -16.14 8.57 -4.67
N ASN A 321 -16.93 9.64 -4.69
CA ASN A 321 -17.67 10.06 -3.50
C ASN A 321 -18.74 9.02 -3.14
N ALA A 322 -18.46 8.20 -2.14
CA ALA A 322 -19.35 7.14 -1.69
C ALA A 322 -20.69 7.65 -1.14
N ASN A 323 -20.80 8.90 -0.69
CA ASN A 323 -22.07 9.47 -0.25
C ASN A 323 -23.06 9.66 -1.40
N LEU A 324 -22.56 9.74 -2.64
CA LEU A 324 -23.37 9.93 -3.84
C LEU A 324 -23.69 8.62 -4.57
N LEU A 325 -23.14 7.49 -4.10
CA LEU A 325 -23.43 6.17 -4.67
C LEU A 325 -24.77 5.62 -4.21
N GLU A 326 -25.45 4.92 -5.12
CA GLU A 326 -26.64 4.12 -4.79
C GLU A 326 -26.32 3.02 -3.77
N ASP A 327 -27.27 2.71 -2.89
CA ASP A 327 -27.14 1.65 -1.87
C ASP A 327 -26.86 0.26 -2.47
N SER A 328 -27.26 0.05 -3.73
CA SER A 328 -26.97 -1.18 -4.49
C SER A 328 -25.47 -1.42 -4.66
N ALA A 329 -24.67 -0.36 -4.87
CA ALA A 329 -23.23 -0.40 -5.04
C ALA A 329 -22.46 -0.62 -3.72
N LYS A 330 -23.13 -0.42 -2.59
CA LYS A 330 -22.62 -0.67 -1.23
C LYS A 330 -23.05 -2.03 -0.67
N SER A 331 -23.85 -2.79 -1.42
CA SER A 331 -24.36 -4.08 -0.97
C SER A 331 -23.26 -5.14 -0.83
N ILE A 332 -23.46 -6.11 0.06
CA ILE A 332 -22.56 -7.28 0.23
C ILE A 332 -22.33 -8.00 -1.11
N LYS A 333 -23.35 -8.04 -1.99
CA LYS A 333 -23.23 -8.64 -3.33
C LYS A 333 -22.30 -7.86 -4.26
N ALA A 334 -22.18 -6.54 -4.09
CA ALA A 334 -21.24 -5.72 -4.84
C ALA A 334 -19.81 -5.92 -4.30
N ILE A 335 -19.65 -5.93 -2.97
CA ILE A 335 -18.38 -6.19 -2.28
C ILE A 335 -17.79 -7.55 -2.72
N GLN A 336 -18.60 -8.61 -2.76
CA GLN A 336 -18.15 -9.95 -3.15
C GLN A 336 -17.73 -10.09 -4.63
N LYS A 337 -18.10 -9.12 -5.49
CA LYS A 337 -17.67 -9.10 -6.89
C LYS A 337 -16.31 -8.42 -7.09
N ARG A 338 -15.82 -7.70 -6.07
CA ARG A 338 -14.52 -7.01 -6.11
C ARG A 338 -13.38 -8.01 -5.90
N ASP A 339 -12.22 -7.63 -6.41
CA ASP A 339 -11.01 -8.43 -6.27
C ASP A 339 -10.58 -8.46 -4.78
N ILE A 340 -10.02 -9.58 -4.29
CA ILE A 340 -9.37 -9.65 -2.99
C ILE A 340 -8.15 -8.74 -3.05
N HIS A 341 -8.02 -7.89 -2.05
CA HIS A 341 -6.88 -7.00 -1.92
C HIS A 341 -5.59 -7.77 -1.62
N HIS A 342 -4.49 -7.38 -2.27
CA HIS A 342 -3.22 -8.08 -2.18
C HIS A 342 -2.59 -8.02 -0.76
N ALA A 343 -2.83 -6.93 -0.03
CA ALA A 343 -2.33 -6.74 1.33
C ALA A 343 -3.14 -7.49 2.41
N LEU A 344 -4.21 -8.20 2.03
CA LEU A 344 -5.09 -8.87 2.99
C LEU A 344 -4.37 -9.86 3.94
N PRO A 345 -3.47 -10.75 3.48
CA PRO A 345 -2.80 -11.69 4.38
C PRO A 345 -1.98 -10.99 5.46
N GLU A 346 -1.23 -9.95 5.09
CA GLU A 346 -0.41 -9.17 6.00
C GLU A 346 -1.28 -8.35 6.98
N ALA A 347 -2.36 -7.76 6.48
CA ALA A 347 -3.33 -7.05 7.29
C ALA A 347 -3.95 -7.95 8.38
N LEU A 348 -4.34 -9.19 8.03
CA LEU A 348 -4.86 -10.15 9.00
C LEU A 348 -3.82 -10.54 10.05
N ASP A 349 -2.56 -10.78 9.65
CA ASP A 349 -1.47 -11.10 10.59
C ASP A 349 -1.26 -9.97 11.61
N VAL A 350 -1.21 -8.72 11.15
CA VAL A 350 -1.08 -7.55 12.04
C VAL A 350 -2.30 -7.40 12.96
N ILE A 351 -3.51 -7.62 12.44
CA ILE A 351 -4.75 -7.56 13.22
C ILE A 351 -4.74 -8.61 14.33
N HIS A 352 -4.47 -9.87 13.99
CA HIS A 352 -4.41 -10.96 14.94
C HIS A 352 -3.34 -10.71 16.01
N HIS A 353 -2.13 -10.32 15.59
CA HIS A 353 -1.02 -10.05 16.49
C HIS A 353 -1.37 -8.98 17.55
N ALA A 354 -2.05 -7.91 17.15
CA ALA A 354 -2.44 -6.82 18.03
C ALA A 354 -3.57 -7.23 18.99
N LEU A 355 -4.61 -7.89 18.47
CA LEU A 355 -5.77 -8.31 19.24
C LEU A 355 -5.40 -9.38 20.27
N ASP A 356 -4.53 -10.33 19.91
CA ASP A 356 -3.99 -11.35 20.84
C ASP A 356 -3.24 -10.73 22.02
N ARG A 357 -2.72 -9.50 21.85
CA ARG A 357 -2.04 -8.71 22.89
C ARG A 357 -2.98 -7.78 23.66
N GLY A 358 -4.26 -7.75 23.33
CA GLY A 358 -5.25 -6.90 23.97
C GLY A 358 -5.39 -5.50 23.38
N TYR A 359 -4.80 -5.22 22.22
CA TYR A 359 -4.83 -3.89 21.60
C TYR A 359 -5.78 -3.86 20.40
N PRO A 360 -6.72 -2.89 20.33
CA PRO A 360 -7.52 -2.69 19.14
C PRO A 360 -6.67 -2.17 17.97
N VAL A 361 -7.24 -2.22 16.77
CA VAL A 361 -6.53 -1.94 15.53
C VAL A 361 -7.31 -0.91 14.72
N MET A 362 -6.63 0.11 14.20
CA MET A 362 -7.21 1.06 13.25
C MET A 362 -7.22 0.45 11.86
N ALA A 363 -8.32 0.63 11.12
CA ALA A 363 -8.40 0.23 9.72
C ALA A 363 -9.19 1.24 8.88
N TRP A 364 -8.86 1.32 7.59
CA TRP A 364 -9.56 2.15 6.60
C TRP A 364 -10.50 1.34 5.72
N ASP A 365 -11.60 1.96 5.28
CA ASP A 365 -12.57 1.39 4.32
C ASP A 365 -13.13 0.02 4.77
N LEU A 366 -13.53 -0.10 6.04
CA LEU A 366 -14.12 -1.33 6.58
C LEU A 366 -15.52 -1.57 6.00
N CYS A 367 -16.43 -0.60 6.19
CA CYS A 367 -17.78 -0.63 5.63
C CYS A 367 -18.10 0.65 4.85
N ILE A 368 -17.52 1.80 5.24
CA ILE A 368 -17.54 3.06 4.50
C ILE A 368 -16.11 3.60 4.38
N PRO A 369 -15.83 4.51 3.42
CA PRO A 369 -14.52 5.13 3.25
C PRO A 369 -14.11 6.09 4.39
N GLU A 370 -13.94 5.54 5.60
CA GLU A 370 -13.58 6.23 6.83
C GLU A 370 -12.67 5.33 7.70
N PHE A 371 -12.07 5.91 8.74
CA PHE A 371 -11.33 5.14 9.74
C PHE A 371 -12.27 4.48 10.74
N GLY A 372 -12.17 3.16 10.84
CA GLY A 372 -12.84 2.34 11.85
C GLY A 372 -11.85 1.60 12.73
N MET A 373 -12.39 0.83 13.65
CA MET A 373 -11.64 0.05 14.61
C MET A 373 -12.03 -1.42 14.55
N VAL A 374 -11.03 -2.29 14.49
CA VAL A 374 -11.18 -3.73 14.69
C VAL A 374 -10.86 -4.03 16.16
N TYR A 375 -11.80 -4.66 16.87
CA TYR A 375 -11.66 -4.95 18.30
C TYR A 375 -11.82 -6.43 18.64
N GLY A 376 -11.93 -7.29 17.64
CA GLY A 376 -12.02 -8.71 17.86
C GLY A 376 -12.00 -9.51 16.57
N TYR A 377 -11.87 -10.82 16.71
CA TYR A 377 -11.97 -11.77 15.63
C TYR A 377 -12.55 -13.11 16.11
N ASP A 378 -13.08 -13.89 15.17
CA ASP A 378 -13.52 -15.28 15.38
C ASP A 378 -12.98 -16.12 14.20
N ASP A 379 -11.92 -16.90 14.45
CA ASP A 379 -11.26 -17.66 13.38
C ASP A 379 -12.14 -18.79 12.83
N GLU A 380 -13.02 -19.38 13.67
CA GLU A 380 -13.93 -20.44 13.23
C GLU A 380 -14.93 -19.91 12.21
N ARG A 381 -15.45 -18.70 12.47
CA ARG A 381 -16.39 -18.00 11.58
C ARG A 381 -15.70 -17.19 10.49
N ARG A 382 -14.38 -16.94 10.60
CA ARG A 382 -13.57 -16.09 9.72
C ARG A 382 -14.10 -14.66 9.63
N VAL A 383 -14.45 -14.09 10.79
CA VAL A 383 -14.99 -12.72 10.89
C VAL A 383 -14.17 -11.84 11.83
N LEU A 384 -14.11 -10.56 11.51
CA LEU A 384 -13.61 -9.47 12.34
C LEU A 384 -14.80 -8.77 13.00
N PHE A 385 -14.66 -8.41 14.27
CA PHE A 385 -15.59 -7.53 14.98
C PHE A 385 -15.12 -6.09 14.83
N ILE A 386 -15.96 -5.24 14.25
CA ILE A 386 -15.61 -3.89 13.85
C ILE A 386 -16.54 -2.84 14.47
N ASN A 387 -16.00 -1.65 14.74
CA ASN A 387 -16.74 -0.45 15.11
C ASN A 387 -16.33 0.67 14.15
N GLU A 388 -17.28 1.16 13.36
CA GLU A 388 -17.06 2.26 12.42
C GLU A 388 -18.10 3.36 12.71
N CYS A 389 -17.62 4.54 13.08
CA CYS A 389 -18.47 5.69 13.44
C CYS A 389 -19.56 5.38 14.50
N GLY A 390 -19.29 4.44 15.41
CA GLY A 390 -20.23 4.01 16.46
C GLY A 390 -21.07 2.79 16.11
N ARG A 391 -21.09 2.39 14.84
CA ARG A 391 -21.80 1.19 14.38
C ARG A 391 -20.93 -0.03 14.59
N LYS A 392 -21.36 -0.91 15.50
CA LYS A 392 -20.78 -2.25 15.70
C LYS A 392 -21.33 -3.21 14.64
N ASP A 393 -20.46 -3.90 13.92
CA ASP A 393 -20.82 -4.89 12.91
C ASP A 393 -19.75 -6.01 12.83
N THR A 394 -19.95 -6.98 11.95
CA THR A 394 -18.97 -8.02 11.63
C THR A 394 -18.56 -7.97 10.17
N LEU A 395 -17.26 -8.15 9.91
CA LEU A 395 -16.68 -8.15 8.57
C LEU A 395 -16.02 -9.51 8.28
N ASP A 396 -16.41 -10.17 7.19
CA ASP A 396 -15.73 -11.39 6.73
C ASP A 396 -14.27 -11.09 6.35
N TYR A 397 -13.34 -12.00 6.66
CA TYR A 397 -11.92 -11.83 6.34
C TYR A 397 -11.70 -11.50 4.86
N HIS A 398 -12.43 -12.14 3.96
CA HIS A 398 -12.29 -11.90 2.52
C HIS A 398 -12.86 -10.56 2.05
N ASN A 399 -13.58 -9.83 2.90
CA ASN A 399 -14.18 -8.54 2.58
C ASN A 399 -13.34 -7.34 3.04
N LEU A 400 -12.35 -7.55 3.92
CA LEU A 400 -11.39 -6.50 4.26
C LEU A 400 -10.63 -6.08 2.99
N GLY A 401 -10.66 -4.79 2.66
CA GLY A 401 -10.10 -4.26 1.42
C GLY A 401 -10.98 -4.36 0.19
N ARG A 402 -12.25 -4.75 0.36
CA ARG A 402 -13.25 -4.81 -0.72
C ARG A 402 -14.34 -3.76 -0.54
N GLY A 403 -14.06 -2.73 0.25
CA GLY A 403 -14.90 -1.54 0.36
C GLY A 403 -15.01 -0.82 -0.98
N VAL A 404 -15.66 0.34 -0.97
CA VAL A 404 -15.95 1.08 -2.22
C VAL A 404 -14.66 1.50 -2.92
N LEU A 405 -13.59 1.74 -2.15
CA LEU A 405 -12.32 2.19 -2.67
C LEU A 405 -11.39 1.04 -3.07
N GLU A 406 -11.68 -0.19 -2.62
CA GLU A 406 -10.81 -1.35 -2.81
C GLU A 406 -9.41 -1.12 -2.21
N GLU A 407 -9.35 -0.42 -1.07
CA GLU A 407 -8.12 -0.06 -0.36
C GLU A 407 -8.01 -0.79 0.98
N ILE A 408 -6.77 -1.09 1.40
CA ILE A 408 -6.49 -1.54 2.77
C ILE A 408 -5.51 -0.58 3.40
N PHE A 409 -5.86 -0.06 4.57
CA PHE A 409 -4.87 0.46 5.51
C PHE A 409 -5.17 -0.13 6.88
N VAL A 410 -4.14 -0.66 7.54
CA VAL A 410 -4.22 -1.21 8.90
C VAL A 410 -3.09 -0.63 9.73
N LEU A 411 -3.42 -0.17 10.94
CA LEU A 411 -2.45 0.31 11.91
C LEU A 411 -2.71 -0.32 13.28
N ALA A 412 -1.67 -0.92 13.84
CA ALA A 412 -1.68 -1.49 15.18
C ALA A 412 -0.59 -0.88 16.06
N VAL A 413 -0.91 -0.60 17.33
CA VAL A 413 0.09 -0.19 18.32
C VAL A 413 1.02 -1.38 18.62
N ASP A 414 2.33 -1.14 18.55
CA ASP A 414 3.34 -2.18 18.74
C ASP A 414 3.99 -2.12 20.11
N ALA A 415 4.47 -0.95 20.54
CA ALA A 415 5.11 -0.79 21.85
C ALA A 415 4.94 0.63 22.41
N SER A 416 5.17 0.76 23.72
CA SER A 416 5.31 2.07 24.36
C SER A 416 6.76 2.57 24.26
N LEU A 417 6.91 3.84 23.95
CA LEU A 417 8.17 4.57 23.93
C LEU A 417 8.17 5.63 25.04
N HIS A 418 9.32 5.81 25.69
CA HIS A 418 9.52 6.95 26.56
C HIS A 418 9.96 8.16 25.73
N ILE A 419 9.23 9.26 25.84
CA ILE A 419 9.50 10.53 25.18
C ILE A 419 9.14 11.64 26.16
N THR A 420 9.96 12.69 26.24
CA THR A 420 9.71 13.82 27.14
C THR A 420 8.58 14.69 26.58
N PHE A 421 7.81 15.36 27.43
CA PHE A 421 6.74 16.26 26.96
C PHE A 421 7.26 17.35 26.01
N LYS A 422 8.45 17.89 26.28
CA LYS A 422 9.12 18.85 25.40
C LYS A 422 9.39 18.27 24.01
N ASP A 423 9.89 17.04 23.92
CA ASP A 423 10.14 16.36 22.65
C ASP A 423 8.84 16.03 21.91
N GLN A 424 7.79 15.61 22.62
CA GLN A 424 6.47 15.36 22.02
C GLN A 424 5.97 16.61 21.26
N LEU A 425 6.05 17.78 21.91
CA LEU A 425 5.64 19.04 21.28
C LEU A 425 6.57 19.45 20.14
N ARG A 426 7.88 19.32 20.31
CA ARG A 426 8.88 19.67 19.28
C ARG A 426 8.63 18.90 18.00
N GLU A 427 8.50 17.58 18.09
CA GLU A 427 8.23 16.72 16.93
C GLU A 427 6.85 16.97 16.32
N ALA A 428 5.83 17.22 17.15
CA ALA A 428 4.49 17.59 16.66
C ALA A 428 4.52 18.90 15.87
N PHE A 429 5.14 19.96 16.40
CA PHE A 429 5.21 21.25 15.72
C PHE A 429 6.07 21.19 14.45
N HIS A 430 7.14 20.40 14.42
CA HIS A 430 7.89 20.15 13.19
C HIS A 430 6.98 19.56 12.10
N MET A 431 6.23 18.50 12.42
CA MET A 431 5.29 17.87 11.49
C MET A 431 4.18 18.83 11.04
N ILE A 432 3.64 19.65 11.95
CA ILE A 432 2.61 20.64 11.64
C ILE A 432 3.12 21.71 10.68
N ILE A 433 4.32 22.26 10.94
CA ILE A 433 4.92 23.32 10.10
C ILE A 433 5.31 22.76 8.72
N GLU A 434 5.82 21.52 8.67
CA GLU A 434 6.09 20.80 7.42
C GLU A 434 4.83 20.69 6.55
N HIS A 435 3.70 20.32 7.17
CA HIS A 435 2.40 20.27 6.50
C HIS A 435 1.97 21.63 5.93
N TYR A 436 2.01 22.70 6.74
CA TYR A 436 1.61 24.03 6.27
C TYR A 436 2.47 24.56 5.12
N LYS A 437 3.75 24.16 5.08
CA LYS A 437 4.69 24.47 3.99
C LYS A 437 4.51 23.59 2.75
N GLY A 438 3.71 22.52 2.84
CA GLY A 438 3.49 21.57 1.76
C GLY A 438 4.68 20.64 1.49
N ASN A 439 5.58 20.48 2.46
CA ASN A 439 6.84 19.75 2.31
C ASN A 439 6.78 18.27 2.69
N GLU A 440 5.60 17.77 3.05
CA GLU A 440 5.44 16.38 3.46
C GLU A 440 5.67 15.39 2.33
N LEU A 441 6.11 14.18 2.70
CA LEU A 441 6.19 13.03 1.81
C LEU A 441 4.89 12.84 1.00
N GLN A 442 5.07 12.50 -0.29
CA GLN A 442 3.98 12.41 -1.28
C GLN A 442 3.84 11.01 -1.88
N ALA A 443 4.46 9.99 -1.28
CA ALA A 443 4.57 8.66 -1.89
C ALA A 443 3.19 8.08 -2.27
N HIS A 444 2.17 8.26 -1.41
CA HIS A 444 0.83 7.70 -1.62
C HIS A 444 -0.30 8.73 -1.50
N VAL A 445 0.00 10.02 -1.67
CA VAL A 445 -1.03 11.07 -1.59
C VAL A 445 -1.84 11.09 -2.89
N PRO A 446 -3.19 11.22 -2.83
CA PRO A 446 -3.99 11.34 -4.03
C PRO A 446 -3.50 12.46 -4.94
N ALA A 447 -3.30 12.15 -6.22
CA ALA A 447 -2.73 13.10 -7.18
C ALA A 447 -3.52 14.42 -7.21
N GLY A 448 -2.82 15.55 -7.08
CA GLY A 448 -3.43 16.88 -7.18
C GLY A 448 -3.98 17.48 -5.88
N ALA A 449 -3.85 16.82 -4.74
CA ALA A 449 -4.20 17.40 -3.44
C ALA A 449 -3.28 18.59 -3.09
N VAL A 450 -3.87 19.76 -2.86
CA VAL A 450 -3.15 20.96 -2.41
C VAL A 450 -3.22 21.02 -0.89
N LYS A 451 -2.07 21.17 -0.23
CA LYS A 451 -1.91 21.06 1.22
C LYS A 451 -1.65 22.41 1.90
N GLY A 452 -1.89 22.46 3.20
CA GLY A 452 -1.45 23.55 4.06
C GLY A 452 -2.10 24.89 3.72
N ILE A 453 -1.32 25.97 3.79
CA ILE A 453 -1.84 27.34 3.55
C ILE A 453 -2.33 27.50 2.10
N SER A 454 -1.66 26.86 1.14
CA SER A 454 -2.03 26.91 -0.28
C SER A 454 -3.39 26.27 -0.56
N ALA A 455 -3.89 25.41 0.32
CA ALA A 455 -5.20 24.77 0.17
C ALA A 455 -6.35 25.80 0.23
N TYR A 456 -6.20 26.92 0.95
CA TYR A 456 -7.18 28.01 0.94
C TYR A 456 -7.30 28.67 -0.43
N ASP A 457 -6.17 28.85 -1.14
CA ASP A 457 -6.18 29.45 -2.49
C ASP A 457 -6.87 28.54 -3.49
N ALA A 458 -6.54 27.24 -3.44
CA ALA A 458 -7.20 26.20 -4.23
C ALA A 458 -8.71 26.16 -3.99
N TRP A 459 -9.15 26.29 -2.73
CA TRP A 459 -10.56 26.30 -2.38
C TRP A 459 -11.27 27.54 -2.92
N CYS A 460 -10.67 28.73 -2.75
CA CYS A 460 -11.19 29.98 -3.31
C CYS A 460 -11.28 29.92 -4.85
N GLU A 461 -10.29 29.33 -5.52
CA GLU A 461 -10.30 29.13 -6.96
C GLU A 461 -11.44 28.21 -7.42
N ALA A 462 -11.71 27.12 -6.69
CA ALA A 462 -12.84 26.24 -6.99
C ALA A 462 -14.19 26.98 -6.92
N PHE A 463 -14.39 27.86 -5.93
CA PHE A 463 -15.56 28.73 -5.84
C PHE A 463 -15.65 29.72 -7.01
N ARG A 464 -14.54 30.38 -7.38
CA ARG A 464 -14.50 31.31 -8.52
C ARG A 464 -14.85 30.61 -9.84
N ASN A 465 -14.38 29.37 -10.00
CA ASN A 465 -14.60 28.55 -11.18
C ASN A 465 -15.95 27.80 -11.16
N LYS A 466 -16.75 27.93 -10.09
CA LYS A 466 -18.05 27.26 -9.92
C LYS A 466 -17.96 25.73 -10.05
N LYS A 467 -16.88 25.14 -9.55
CA LYS A 467 -16.65 23.69 -9.61
C LYS A 467 -16.93 22.99 -8.28
N VAL A 468 -17.42 23.71 -7.27
CA VAL A 468 -17.55 23.18 -5.92
C VAL A 468 -18.67 22.13 -5.86
N GLU A 469 -18.32 20.92 -5.43
CA GLU A 469 -19.27 19.86 -5.12
C GLU A 469 -19.93 20.17 -3.75
N PRO A 470 -21.28 20.31 -3.67
CA PRO A 470 -21.92 20.73 -2.42
C PRO A 470 -21.66 19.80 -1.23
N ASN A 471 -21.75 18.49 -1.42
CA ASN A 471 -21.54 17.51 -0.35
C ASN A 471 -20.09 17.51 0.13
N GLY A 472 -19.13 17.38 -0.79
CA GLY A 472 -17.71 17.48 -0.48
C GLY A 472 -17.33 18.77 0.24
N ASN A 473 -17.83 19.93 -0.22
CA ASN A 473 -17.57 21.22 0.41
C ASN A 473 -18.08 21.30 1.85
N ALA A 474 -19.33 20.90 2.10
CA ALA A 474 -19.88 20.92 3.46
C ALA A 474 -19.14 19.96 4.40
N TYR A 475 -18.73 18.79 3.92
CA TYR A 475 -17.94 17.84 4.70
C TYR A 475 -16.57 18.43 5.06
N ASN A 476 -15.84 18.98 4.08
CA ASN A 476 -14.56 19.65 4.31
C ASN A 476 -14.69 20.78 5.34
N ILE A 477 -15.73 21.61 5.25
CA ILE A 477 -16.00 22.70 6.21
C ILE A 477 -16.20 22.14 7.62
N ALA A 478 -17.02 21.08 7.77
CA ALA A 478 -17.30 20.48 9.07
C ALA A 478 -16.04 19.90 9.71
N VAL A 479 -15.26 19.11 8.95
CA VAL A 479 -14.04 18.48 9.45
C VAL A 479 -12.99 19.53 9.81
N PHE A 480 -12.69 20.49 8.92
CA PHE A 480 -11.67 21.49 9.22
C PHE A 480 -12.08 22.46 10.32
N GLY A 481 -13.36 22.82 10.41
CA GLY A 481 -13.86 23.63 11.53
C GLY A 481 -13.65 22.95 12.88
N ASP A 482 -13.93 21.65 12.96
CA ASP A 482 -13.66 20.84 14.15
C ASP A 482 -12.16 20.70 14.43
N SER A 483 -11.33 20.47 13.41
CA SER A 483 -9.87 20.45 13.54
C SER A 483 -9.32 21.75 14.14
N LYS A 484 -9.78 22.93 13.68
CA LYS A 484 -9.33 24.23 14.23
C LYS A 484 -9.79 24.46 15.67
N LYS A 485 -10.98 23.95 16.03
CA LYS A 485 -11.43 23.94 17.43
C LYS A 485 -10.49 23.10 18.30
N TYR A 486 -10.13 21.90 17.87
CA TYR A 486 -9.18 21.05 18.60
C TYR A 486 -7.76 21.64 18.64
N ALA A 487 -7.33 22.36 17.60
CA ALA A 487 -6.05 23.08 17.60
C ALA A 487 -6.01 24.12 18.73
N ALA A 488 -7.07 24.92 18.88
CA ALA A 488 -7.19 25.91 19.95
C ALA A 488 -7.21 25.25 21.35
N GLN A 489 -7.93 24.14 21.50
CA GLN A 489 -7.99 23.38 22.76
C GLN A 489 -6.64 22.78 23.13
N PHE A 490 -5.96 22.13 22.18
CA PHE A 490 -4.62 21.59 22.35
C PHE A 490 -3.64 22.64 22.87
N LEU A 491 -3.56 23.79 22.20
CA LEU A 491 -2.65 24.88 22.60
C LEU A 491 -2.99 25.43 23.99
N SER A 492 -4.28 25.50 24.34
CA SER A 492 -4.74 25.93 25.67
C SER A 492 -4.38 24.92 26.77
N GLU A 493 -4.51 23.62 26.49
CA GLU A 493 -4.14 22.54 27.40
C GLU A 493 -2.62 22.48 27.61
N VAL A 494 -1.85 22.65 26.54
CA VAL A 494 -0.38 22.74 26.60
C VAL A 494 0.05 23.95 27.42
N ALA A 495 -0.55 25.13 27.19
CA ALA A 495 -0.26 26.34 27.97
C ALA A 495 -0.52 26.14 29.46
N SER A 496 -1.62 25.46 29.80
CA SER A 496 -2.03 25.21 31.19
C SER A 496 -1.14 24.17 31.89
N SER A 497 -0.57 23.24 31.12
CA SER A 497 0.27 22.15 31.63
C SER A 497 1.77 22.46 31.57
N TRP A 498 2.16 23.61 30.99
CA TRP A 498 3.56 23.97 30.81
C TRP A 498 4.21 24.31 32.16
N ASN A 499 5.39 23.75 32.41
CA ASN A 499 6.07 23.91 33.68
C ASN A 499 6.72 25.30 33.79
N LEU A 500 6.17 26.16 34.64
CA LEU A 500 6.65 27.53 34.87
C LEU A 500 8.07 27.60 35.45
N THR A 501 8.59 26.52 36.05
CA THR A 501 9.98 26.52 36.56
C THR A 501 11.03 26.47 35.44
N GLU A 502 10.65 26.01 34.24
CA GLU A 502 11.52 25.96 33.05
C GLU A 502 11.31 27.15 32.11
N ASP A 503 10.35 28.04 32.41
CA ASP A 503 10.05 29.27 31.67
C ASP A 503 9.94 30.48 32.62
N PRO A 504 11.07 31.03 33.09
CA PRO A 504 11.09 32.09 34.12
C PRO A 504 10.41 33.39 33.68
N HIS A 505 10.22 33.60 32.37
CA HIS A 505 9.65 34.80 31.78
C HIS A 505 8.24 34.57 31.21
N ALA A 506 7.67 33.37 31.34
CA ALA A 506 6.36 32.98 30.80
C ALA A 506 6.19 33.22 29.27
N ASN A 507 7.30 33.35 28.53
CA ASN A 507 7.28 33.69 27.11
C ASN A 507 6.62 32.57 26.28
N MET A 508 6.82 31.31 26.67
CA MET A 508 6.18 30.18 26.00
C MET A 508 4.67 30.17 26.23
N VAL A 509 4.24 30.41 27.48
CA VAL A 509 2.82 30.40 27.84
C VAL A 509 2.06 31.52 27.12
N GLU A 510 2.63 32.72 27.04
CA GLU A 510 2.04 33.84 26.30
C GLU A 510 1.86 33.51 24.81
N LEU A 511 2.90 32.97 24.16
CA LEU A 511 2.84 32.56 22.76
C LEU A 511 1.77 31.47 22.51
N LEU A 512 1.68 30.47 23.38
CA LEU A 512 0.69 29.40 23.28
C LEU A 512 -0.74 29.93 23.45
N VAL A 513 -0.98 30.83 24.39
CA VAL A 513 -2.29 31.45 24.61
C VAL A 513 -2.69 32.32 23.42
N GLU A 514 -1.77 33.10 22.86
CA GLU A 514 -2.05 33.92 21.68
C GLU A 514 -2.34 33.04 20.46
N ALA A 515 -1.59 31.95 20.26
CA ALA A 515 -1.84 30.99 19.20
C ALA A 515 -3.21 30.29 19.36
N ALA A 516 -3.55 29.89 20.58
CA ALA A 516 -4.84 29.27 20.89
C ALA A 516 -6.01 30.19 20.54
N GLU A 517 -5.91 31.48 20.84
CA GLU A 517 -6.93 32.46 20.46
C GLU A 517 -7.02 32.65 18.94
N THR A 518 -5.89 32.72 18.22
CA THR A 518 -5.89 32.78 16.75
C THR A 518 -6.66 31.58 16.15
N TYR A 519 -6.39 30.35 16.59
CA TYR A 519 -7.09 29.16 16.09
C TYR A 519 -8.56 29.12 16.50
N ARG A 520 -8.93 29.67 17.66
CA ARG A 520 -10.32 29.82 18.10
C ARG A 520 -11.09 30.76 17.16
N GLN A 521 -10.47 31.86 16.75
CA GLN A 521 -11.03 32.78 15.76
C GLN A 521 -11.17 32.11 14.39
N THR A 522 -10.19 31.30 13.97
CA THR A 522 -10.31 30.52 12.73
C THR A 522 -11.49 29.55 12.80
N ALA A 523 -11.65 28.81 13.90
CA ALA A 523 -12.78 27.90 14.09
C ALA A 523 -14.14 28.62 14.01
N GLU A 524 -14.24 29.85 14.53
CA GLU A 524 -15.44 30.68 14.42
C GLU A 524 -15.76 31.10 12.97
N VAL A 525 -14.73 31.33 12.14
CA VAL A 525 -14.92 31.56 10.70
C VAL A 525 -15.50 30.31 10.03
N PHE A 526 -14.98 29.12 10.35
CA PHE A 526 -15.54 27.86 9.85
C PHE A 526 -16.98 27.60 10.34
N ARG A 527 -17.32 28.02 11.56
CA ARG A 527 -18.71 27.96 12.04
C ARG A 527 -19.66 28.79 11.16
N LYS A 528 -19.23 29.95 10.69
CA LYS A 528 -19.98 30.78 9.73
C LYS A 528 -20.08 30.11 8.37
N LEU A 529 -18.99 29.52 7.86
CA LEU A 529 -19.01 28.73 6.62
C LEU A 529 -19.97 27.54 6.72
N HIS A 530 -20.00 26.84 7.85
CA HIS A 530 -20.91 25.71 8.08
C HIS A 530 -22.38 26.16 8.10
N ALA A 531 -22.67 27.36 8.62
CA ALA A 531 -24.02 27.92 8.57
C ALA A 531 -24.48 28.24 7.13
N LEU A 532 -23.56 28.61 6.23
CA LEU A 532 -23.84 28.81 4.80
C LEU A 532 -24.00 27.49 4.05
N PHE A 533 -23.19 26.49 4.40
CA PHE A 533 -23.11 25.19 3.71
C PHE A 533 -23.24 24.03 4.70
N PRO A 534 -24.45 23.77 5.22
CA PRO A 534 -24.66 22.72 6.23
C PRO A 534 -24.46 21.33 5.63
N TYR A 535 -23.80 20.42 6.36
CA TYR A 535 -23.70 19.02 5.98
C TYR A 535 -25.00 18.26 6.34
N PRO A 536 -25.51 17.32 5.51
CA PRO A 536 -24.93 16.81 4.26
C PRO A 536 -25.37 17.55 2.98
N THR A 537 -26.28 18.53 3.09
CA THR A 537 -26.95 19.13 1.92
C THR A 537 -26.05 20.04 1.09
N GLY A 538 -25.09 20.71 1.72
CA GLY A 538 -24.08 21.52 1.01
C GLY A 538 -24.54 22.89 0.55
N GLY A 539 -25.85 23.16 0.49
CA GLY A 539 -26.40 24.41 -0.02
C GLY A 539 -26.11 24.63 -1.52
N GLU A 540 -26.03 25.90 -1.93
CA GLU A 540 -25.75 26.30 -3.32
C GLU A 540 -24.37 26.97 -3.47
N PRO A 541 -23.25 26.23 -3.31
CA PRO A 541 -21.90 26.83 -3.28
C PRO A 541 -21.50 27.50 -4.59
N ASN A 542 -22.11 27.12 -5.71
CA ASN A 542 -21.83 27.71 -7.04
C ASN A 542 -22.70 28.94 -7.37
N GLY A 543 -23.60 29.34 -6.45
CA GLY A 543 -24.36 30.58 -6.54
C GLY A 543 -23.46 31.80 -6.34
N LYS A 544 -23.62 32.85 -7.17
CA LYS A 544 -22.71 34.01 -7.20
C LYS A 544 -22.55 34.70 -5.83
N GLU A 545 -23.66 34.85 -5.11
CA GLU A 545 -23.68 35.49 -3.79
C GLU A 545 -22.98 34.61 -2.75
N TYR A 546 -23.38 33.34 -2.62
CA TYR A 546 -22.78 32.40 -1.67
C TYR A 546 -21.30 32.15 -1.93
N ALA A 547 -20.88 32.03 -3.20
CA ALA A 547 -19.47 31.89 -3.56
C ALA A 547 -18.65 33.11 -3.13
N SER A 548 -19.18 34.33 -3.32
CA SER A 548 -18.49 35.56 -2.91
C SER A 548 -18.33 35.63 -1.39
N GLN A 549 -19.39 35.30 -0.64
CA GLN A 549 -19.34 35.24 0.83
C GLN A 549 -18.36 34.17 1.33
N ALA A 550 -18.36 32.99 0.70
CA ALA A 550 -17.45 31.90 1.03
C ALA A 550 -15.99 32.29 0.83
N ILE A 551 -15.65 32.90 -0.31
CA ILE A 551 -14.29 33.37 -0.61
C ILE A 551 -13.82 34.39 0.45
N THR A 552 -14.66 35.36 0.82
CA THR A 552 -14.30 36.34 1.87
C THR A 552 -14.00 35.66 3.21
N LEU A 553 -14.82 34.69 3.61
CA LEU A 553 -14.59 33.93 4.85
C LEU A 553 -13.33 33.06 4.76
N LEU A 554 -13.07 32.40 3.62
CA LEU A 554 -11.86 31.60 3.42
C LEU A 554 -10.59 32.46 3.42
N GLU A 555 -10.62 33.66 2.82
CA GLU A 555 -9.50 34.61 2.87
C GLU A 555 -9.26 35.14 4.30
N GLN A 556 -10.33 35.38 5.07
CA GLN A 556 -10.23 35.70 6.49
C GLN A 556 -9.58 34.56 7.28
N ALA A 557 -10.05 33.32 7.09
CA ALA A 557 -9.49 32.14 7.73
C ALA A 557 -8.02 31.96 7.37
N LYS A 558 -7.65 32.13 6.09
CA LYS A 558 -6.26 32.05 5.62
C LYS A 558 -5.36 33.07 6.32
N SER A 559 -5.81 34.31 6.50
CA SER A 559 -5.04 35.35 7.18
C SER A 559 -4.76 34.99 8.65
N LEU A 560 -5.79 34.49 9.36
CA LEU A 560 -5.64 33.98 10.72
C LEU A 560 -4.72 32.76 10.76
N GLU A 561 -4.82 31.86 9.79
CA GLU A 561 -3.99 30.68 9.69
C GLU A 561 -2.52 31.03 9.51
N ILE A 562 -2.19 31.97 8.63
CA ILE A 562 -0.82 32.47 8.43
C ILE A 562 -0.26 33.03 9.74
N LYS A 563 -1.06 33.82 10.47
CA LYS A 563 -0.67 34.32 11.81
C LYS A 563 -0.41 33.16 12.77
N GLY A 564 -1.31 32.18 12.82
CA GLY A 564 -1.19 30.99 13.65
C GLY A 564 0.10 30.23 13.37
N VAL A 565 0.42 29.98 12.11
CA VAL A 565 1.66 29.30 11.70
C VAL A 565 2.90 30.07 12.15
N GLN A 566 2.92 31.40 12.03
CA GLN A 566 4.04 32.21 12.52
C GLN A 566 4.23 32.09 14.04
N GLN A 567 3.14 32.03 14.80
CA GLN A 567 3.17 31.80 16.25
C GLN A 567 3.70 30.40 16.57
N LEU A 568 3.26 29.36 15.83
CA LEU A 568 3.79 28.00 15.98
C LEU A 568 5.29 27.91 15.67
N GLU A 569 5.78 28.64 14.66
CA GLU A 569 7.21 28.71 14.35
C GLU A 569 8.02 29.38 15.47
N GLN A 570 7.46 30.39 16.14
CA GLN A 570 8.09 31.03 17.30
C GLN A 570 8.13 30.10 18.52
N ILE A 571 7.03 29.38 18.77
CA ILE A 571 6.95 28.34 19.81
C ILE A 571 8.03 27.28 19.56
N LEU A 572 8.13 26.75 18.33
CA LEU A 572 9.12 25.74 17.98
C LEU A 572 10.56 26.25 18.16
N LYS A 573 10.84 27.51 17.82
CA LYS A 573 12.17 28.12 18.08
C LYS A 573 12.51 28.21 19.56
N THR A 574 11.51 28.30 20.44
CA THR A 574 11.70 28.36 21.90
C THR A 574 11.86 26.96 22.49
N LEU A 575 11.36 25.92 21.81
CA LEU A 575 11.57 24.52 22.19
C LEU A 575 12.98 24.00 21.83
N ASN A 576 13.57 24.50 20.75
CA ASN A 576 14.94 24.18 20.33
C ASN A 576 15.97 24.96 21.14
#